data_AF-A0A1X9LHV5-F1
#
_entry.id   AF-A0A1X9LHV5-F1
#
_cell.length_a   1.000
_cell.length_b   1.000
_cell.length_c   1.000
_cell.angle_alpha   90.00
_cell.angle_beta   90.00
_cell.angle_gamma   90.00
#
_symmetry.space_group_name_H-M   'P 1'
#
loop_
_entity.id
_entity.type
_entity.pdbx_description
1 polymer ?
#
loop_
_entity_poly.entity_id
_entity_poly.type
_entity_poly.pdbx_seq_one_letter_code
_entity_poly.pdbx_strand_id
1 'polypeptide(L)'
;MIAAAILTGCSSPAASDPSAATPAPTPSPSSTPSPAPSSTSTGSSAGGDYEAFCDANRAAAAAKVGTVGEDIVAGNAQLEAIRAILPLQGVSAEIAAGAQVFEASAVETLGILAQFPSDSLVSDVGLDPRFLESDALRNAASDPNYQAFIGWTIQTCGIGG
;
A
#
# COMPACT_ATOMS: atom_id res chain seq x y z
N MET A 1 -10.42 -41.14 -28.80
CA MET A 1 -9.89 -42.49 -28.48
C MET A 1 -8.86 -42.29 -27.38
N ILE A 2 -9.15 -42.73 -26.14
CA ILE A 2 -8.62 -43.98 -25.50
C ILE A 2 -7.08 -43.87 -25.36
N ALA A 3 -6.40 -44.00 -24.23
CA ALA A 3 -6.65 -44.60 -22.91
C ALA A 3 -5.63 -43.98 -21.92
N ALA A 4 -5.97 -43.69 -20.67
CA ALA A 4 -6.01 -44.59 -19.50
C ALA A 4 -4.63 -45.09 -18.99
N ALA A 5 -4.23 -44.48 -17.86
CA ALA A 5 -3.55 -44.97 -16.66
C ALA A 5 -2.73 -46.27 -16.66
N ILE A 6 -1.57 -46.23 -15.98
CA ILE A 6 -1.13 -47.34 -15.12
C ILE A 6 -0.39 -46.79 -13.87
N LEU A 7 -0.91 -47.13 -12.68
CA LEU A 7 -0.24 -47.07 -11.37
C LEU A 7 0.72 -48.26 -11.21
N THR A 8 1.87 -48.07 -10.55
CA THR A 8 2.57 -49.08 -9.70
C THR A 8 3.85 -48.45 -9.15
N GLY A 9 4.29 -48.65 -7.92
CA GLY A 9 3.87 -49.62 -6.92
C GLY A 9 4.31 -49.23 -5.52
N CYS A 10 3.56 -49.77 -4.56
CA CYS A 10 3.82 -49.75 -3.14
C CYS A 10 4.81 -50.89 -2.83
N SER A 11 5.90 -50.59 -2.13
CA SER A 11 6.74 -51.60 -1.47
C SER A 11 7.13 -51.07 -0.09
N SER A 12 6.60 -51.72 0.95
CA SER A 12 7.14 -51.72 2.32
C SER A 12 7.40 -53.18 2.71
N PRO A 13 8.51 -53.45 3.40
CA PRO A 13 8.44 -53.92 4.81
C PRO A 13 9.61 -53.31 5.64
N ALA A 14 9.77 -53.40 6.97
CA ALA A 14 9.02 -53.84 8.14
C ALA A 14 9.79 -53.36 9.42
N ALA A 15 9.03 -53.03 10.47
CA ALA A 15 9.26 -53.10 11.94
C ALA A 15 10.66 -53.08 12.60
N SER A 16 10.88 -52.18 13.59
CA SER A 16 11.01 -52.46 15.04
C SER A 16 11.28 -51.19 15.91
N ASP A 17 10.56 -51.10 17.04
CA ASP A 17 10.52 -50.13 18.18
C ASP A 17 11.85 -49.93 18.99
N PRO A 18 11.94 -49.15 20.11
CA PRO A 18 11.22 -47.96 20.63
C PRO A 18 12.15 -46.83 21.21
N SER A 19 11.55 -45.65 21.49
CA SER A 19 11.94 -44.62 22.48
C SER A 19 13.30 -43.87 22.39
N ALA A 20 13.25 -42.60 21.95
CA ALA A 20 14.08 -41.50 22.46
C ALA A 20 13.38 -40.15 22.22
N ALA A 21 13.54 -39.21 23.16
CA ALA A 21 12.79 -37.97 23.30
C ALA A 21 13.05 -36.86 22.25
N THR A 22 11.99 -36.09 21.94
CA THR A 22 11.83 -34.63 21.61
C THR A 22 13.05 -33.85 21.08
N PRO A 23 12.94 -33.05 19.98
CA PRO A 23 12.24 -31.75 20.04
C PRO A 23 11.27 -31.45 18.88
N ALA A 24 10.36 -30.49 19.15
CA ALA A 24 9.43 -29.89 18.20
C ALA A 24 10.16 -29.18 17.04
N PRO A 25 9.59 -29.13 15.83
CA PRO A 25 10.15 -28.31 14.75
C PRO A 25 9.99 -26.82 15.11
N THR A 26 11.12 -26.13 15.19
CA THR A 26 11.27 -24.68 15.32
C THR A 26 10.54 -23.96 14.17
N PRO A 27 9.84 -22.84 14.42
CA PRO A 27 9.25 -22.03 13.35
C PRO A 27 10.35 -21.48 12.43
N SER A 28 10.12 -21.60 11.13
CA SER A 28 10.96 -21.03 10.08
C SER A 28 11.07 -19.51 10.25
N PRO A 29 12.27 -18.90 10.13
CA PRO A 29 12.40 -17.46 10.18
C PRO A 29 11.65 -16.82 9.00
N SER A 30 10.94 -15.74 9.34
CA SER A 30 10.28 -14.79 8.45
C SER A 30 11.19 -14.40 7.29
N SER A 31 10.71 -14.59 6.07
CA SER A 31 11.34 -14.01 4.88
C SER A 31 11.31 -12.49 5.01
N THR A 32 12.47 -11.88 5.22
CA THR A 32 12.66 -10.43 5.07
C THR A 32 12.21 -10.04 3.67
N PRO A 33 11.27 -9.09 3.49
CA PRO A 33 10.97 -8.58 2.16
C PRO A 33 12.23 -7.97 1.55
N SER A 34 12.59 -8.46 0.37
CA SER A 34 13.67 -7.91 -0.45
C SER A 34 13.36 -6.45 -0.78
N PRO A 35 14.30 -5.50 -0.66
CA PRO A 35 14.08 -4.15 -1.18
C PRO A 35 13.86 -4.25 -2.69
N ALA A 36 12.74 -3.69 -3.15
CA ALA A 36 12.44 -3.57 -4.57
C ALA A 36 13.52 -2.70 -5.26
N PRO A 37 13.86 -2.98 -6.53
CA PRO A 37 14.93 -2.27 -7.23
C PRO A 37 14.60 -0.77 -7.34
N SER A 38 15.60 0.06 -7.06
CA SER A 38 15.56 1.49 -7.35
C SER A 38 15.37 1.71 -8.85
N SER A 39 14.15 2.02 -9.26
CA SER A 39 13.87 2.56 -10.58
C SER A 39 14.28 4.03 -10.58
N THR A 40 15.49 4.32 -11.06
CA THR A 40 15.88 5.68 -11.43
C THR A 40 15.03 6.13 -12.61
N SER A 41 13.92 6.80 -12.33
CA SER A 41 13.17 7.54 -13.35
C SER A 41 13.79 8.91 -13.50
N THR A 42 14.65 9.07 -14.52
CA THR A 42 15.06 10.38 -15.02
C THR A 42 13.87 11.01 -15.74
N GLY A 43 13.02 11.70 -14.98
CA GLY A 43 11.98 12.60 -15.48
C GLY A 43 12.13 13.94 -14.79
N SER A 44 12.23 15.02 -15.56
CA SER A 44 12.46 16.41 -15.10
C SER A 44 11.76 16.70 -13.78
N SER A 45 12.54 16.69 -12.70
CA SER A 45 12.07 17.08 -11.40
C SER A 45 12.19 18.60 -11.31
N ALA A 46 11.07 19.29 -11.16
CA ALA A 46 11.04 20.54 -10.37
C ALA A 46 11.22 20.21 -8.87
N GLY A 47 12.04 19.21 -8.55
CA GLY A 47 12.09 18.50 -7.28
C GLY A 47 13.36 18.87 -6.54
N GLY A 48 13.29 19.99 -5.85
CA GLY A 48 14.07 20.20 -4.62
C GLY A 48 13.16 20.17 -3.39
N ASP A 49 11.95 20.72 -3.52
CA ASP A 49 11.10 21.02 -2.36
C ASP A 49 10.01 19.96 -2.07
N TYR A 50 9.74 19.05 -3.02
CA TYR A 50 8.63 18.09 -2.93
C TYR A 50 9.04 16.61 -3.07
N GLU A 51 10.34 16.31 -3.15
CA GLU A 51 10.84 14.95 -3.43
C GLU A 51 10.35 13.93 -2.40
N ALA A 52 10.47 14.24 -1.10
CA ALA A 52 10.01 13.36 -0.02
C ALA A 52 8.50 13.09 -0.08
N PHE A 53 7.70 14.10 -0.41
CA PHE A 53 6.26 13.93 -0.60
C PHE A 53 5.94 13.06 -1.82
N CYS A 54 6.67 13.25 -2.92
CA CYS A 54 6.51 12.43 -4.12
C CYS A 54 6.90 10.97 -3.89
N ASP A 55 7.99 10.70 -3.16
CA ASP A 55 8.38 9.35 -2.76
C ASP A 55 7.34 8.69 -1.88
N ALA A 56 6.87 9.39 -0.85
CA ALA A 56 5.85 8.88 0.05
C ALA A 56 4.53 8.61 -0.68
N ASN A 57 4.15 9.46 -1.65
CA ASN A 57 2.95 9.26 -2.46
C ASN A 57 3.07 8.01 -3.36
N ARG A 58 4.24 7.78 -3.97
CA ARG A 58 4.51 6.55 -4.73
C ARG A 58 4.44 5.30 -3.84
N ALA A 59 5.03 5.37 -2.65
CA ALA A 59 4.99 4.28 -1.68
C ALA A 59 3.55 3.97 -1.23
N ALA A 60 2.76 4.99 -0.92
CA ALA A 60 1.35 4.84 -0.56
C ALA A 60 0.50 4.24 -1.70
N ALA A 61 0.73 4.67 -2.95
CA ALA A 61 0.07 4.08 -4.11
C ALA A 61 0.46 2.60 -4.30
N ALA A 62 1.74 2.26 -4.13
CA ALA A 62 2.22 0.89 -4.23
C ALA A 62 1.66 -0.02 -3.12
N ALA A 63 1.47 0.49 -1.90
CA ALA A 63 0.96 -0.30 -0.78
C ALA A 63 -0.49 -0.79 -0.97
N LYS A 64 -1.26 -0.17 -1.88
CA LYS A 64 -2.67 -0.56 -2.15
C LYS A 64 -2.83 -1.99 -2.70
N VAL A 65 -1.79 -2.62 -3.22
CA VAL A 65 -1.85 -4.02 -3.66
C VAL A 65 -1.50 -5.02 -2.55
N GLY A 66 -1.14 -4.52 -1.36
CA GLY A 66 -0.72 -5.32 -0.22
C GLY A 66 -1.79 -5.41 0.86
N THR A 67 -1.30 -5.50 2.09
CA THR A 67 -2.10 -5.62 3.30
C THR A 67 -2.51 -4.26 3.86
N VAL A 68 -3.58 -4.25 4.67
CA VAL A 68 -4.02 -3.08 5.43
C VAL A 68 -2.88 -2.51 6.29
N GLY A 69 -2.06 -3.37 6.90
CA GLY A 69 -0.91 -2.94 7.70
C GLY A 69 0.13 -2.18 6.89
N GLU A 70 0.48 -2.69 5.70
CA GLU A 70 1.41 -2.01 4.78
C GLU A 70 0.84 -0.68 4.29
N ASP A 71 -0.45 -0.64 3.97
CA ASP A 71 -1.13 0.58 3.51
C ASP A 71 -1.21 1.64 4.61
N ILE A 72 -1.48 1.26 5.86
CA ILE A 72 -1.45 2.17 7.00
C ILE A 72 -0.04 2.76 7.20
N VAL A 73 1.01 1.95 7.12
CA VAL A 73 2.39 2.44 7.27
C VAL A 73 2.73 3.43 6.16
N ALA A 74 2.46 3.08 4.90
CA ALA A 74 2.77 3.94 3.76
C ALA A 74 1.91 5.22 3.76
N GLY A 75 0.63 5.13 4.09
CA GLY A 75 -0.26 6.28 4.19
C GLY A 75 0.10 7.21 5.35
N ASN A 76 0.57 6.70 6.49
CA ASN A 76 1.10 7.56 7.57
C ASN A 76 2.36 8.33 7.11
N ALA A 77 3.26 7.69 6.36
CA ALA A 77 4.43 8.37 5.80
C ALA A 77 4.04 9.46 4.79
N GLN A 78 3.04 9.19 3.94
CA GLN A 78 2.47 10.18 3.02
C GLN A 78 1.86 11.37 3.77
N LEU A 79 1.12 11.10 4.85
CA LEU A 79 0.52 12.11 5.71
C LEU A 79 1.57 12.98 6.43
N GLU A 80 2.64 12.36 6.92
CA GLU A 80 3.78 13.10 7.49
C GLU A 80 4.45 14.00 6.45
N ALA A 81 4.68 13.47 5.25
CA ALA A 81 5.34 14.20 4.17
C ALA A 81 4.51 15.41 3.69
N ILE A 82 3.19 15.28 3.54
CA ILE A 82 2.34 16.43 3.16
C ILE A 82 2.30 17.48 4.28
N ARG A 83 2.24 17.08 5.54
CA ARG A 83 2.27 18.00 6.69
C ARG A 83 3.57 18.79 6.78
N ALA A 84 4.69 18.18 6.40
CA ALA A 84 5.99 18.83 6.42
C ALA A 84 6.11 19.98 5.39
N ILE A 85 5.35 19.92 4.29
CA ILE A 85 5.37 20.91 3.21
C ILE A 85 4.18 21.85 3.22
N LEU A 86 3.20 21.65 4.11
CA LEU A 86 2.06 22.54 4.27
C LEU A 86 2.40 23.78 5.12
N PRO A 87 1.89 24.98 4.77
CA PRO A 87 1.14 25.28 3.54
C PRO A 87 2.05 25.27 2.31
N LEU A 88 1.55 24.75 1.19
CA LEU A 88 2.29 24.72 -0.07
C LEU A 88 2.66 26.13 -0.54
N GLN A 89 3.89 26.30 -1.01
CA GLN A 89 4.42 27.58 -1.48
C GLN A 89 4.53 27.59 -3.01
N GLY A 90 4.29 28.75 -3.61
CA GLY A 90 4.44 28.94 -5.07
C GLY A 90 3.40 28.21 -5.92
N VAL A 91 2.29 27.75 -5.31
CA VAL A 91 1.15 27.12 -5.99
C VAL A 91 -0.08 28.03 -5.98
N SER A 92 -1.11 27.70 -6.76
CA SER A 92 -2.38 28.44 -6.73
C SER A 92 -3.15 28.20 -5.42
N ALA A 93 -4.11 29.09 -5.11
CA ALA A 93 -4.94 28.96 -3.92
C ALA A 93 -5.78 27.66 -3.94
N GLU A 94 -6.23 27.23 -5.11
CA GLU A 94 -6.99 26.00 -5.31
C GLU A 94 -6.13 24.76 -4.98
N ILE A 95 -4.86 24.74 -5.43
CA ILE A 95 -3.93 23.64 -5.11
C ILE A 95 -3.62 23.63 -3.61
N ALA A 96 -3.37 24.79 -3.01
CA ALA A 96 -3.10 24.89 -1.57
C ALA A 96 -4.31 24.45 -0.73
N ALA A 97 -5.53 24.83 -1.12
CA ALA A 97 -6.75 24.36 -0.48
C ALA A 97 -6.94 22.84 -0.67
N GLY A 98 -6.71 22.35 -1.89
CA GLY A 98 -6.80 20.92 -2.21
C GLY A 98 -5.85 20.06 -1.40
N ALA A 99 -4.64 20.55 -1.13
CA ALA A 99 -3.66 19.86 -0.29
C ALA A 99 -4.14 19.68 1.17
N GLN A 100 -4.89 20.65 1.71
CA GLN A 100 -5.52 20.53 3.04
C GLN A 100 -6.67 19.52 3.02
N VAL A 101 -7.49 19.51 1.96
CA VAL A 101 -8.55 18.50 1.78
C VAL A 101 -7.94 17.11 1.65
N PHE A 102 -6.82 16.98 0.94
CA PHE A 102 -6.06 15.74 0.84
C PHE A 102 -5.55 15.26 2.20
N GLU A 103 -4.92 16.14 2.99
CA GLU A 103 -4.46 15.79 4.34
C GLU A 103 -5.61 15.26 5.21
N ALA A 104 -6.74 15.97 5.24
CA ALA A 104 -7.92 15.56 6.01
C ALA A 104 -8.49 14.22 5.53
N SER A 105 -8.57 14.03 4.21
CA SER A 105 -9.07 12.80 3.60
C SER A 105 -8.16 11.59 3.87
N ALA A 106 -6.84 11.81 3.90
CA ALA A 106 -5.86 10.79 4.27
C ALA A 106 -6.00 10.38 5.74
N VAL A 107 -6.19 11.34 6.66
CA VAL A 107 -6.47 11.06 8.08
C VAL A 107 -7.71 10.18 8.25
N GLU A 108 -8.82 10.54 7.58
CA GLU A 108 -10.05 9.76 7.64
C GLU A 108 -9.86 8.34 7.08
N THR A 109 -9.25 8.23 5.89
CA THR A 109 -8.99 6.94 5.23
C THR A 109 -8.16 6.01 6.13
N LEU A 110 -7.10 6.53 6.75
CA LEU A 110 -6.28 5.78 7.70
C LEU A 110 -7.06 5.38 8.97
N GLY A 111 -7.93 6.26 9.47
CA GLY A 111 -8.82 5.96 10.58
C GLY A 111 -9.83 4.86 10.27
N ILE A 112 -10.28 4.74 9.02
CA ILE A 112 -11.13 3.63 8.57
C ILE A 112 -10.30 2.35 8.43
N LEU A 113 -9.14 2.40 7.77
CA LEU A 113 -8.24 1.25 7.59
C LEU A 113 -7.83 0.62 8.93
N ALA A 114 -7.56 1.44 9.96
CA ALA A 114 -7.17 0.97 11.29
C ALA A 114 -8.23 0.11 12.01
N GLN A 115 -9.46 0.05 11.47
CA GLN A 115 -10.54 -0.79 12.00
C GLN A 115 -10.56 -2.20 11.41
N PHE A 116 -9.67 -2.51 10.48
CA PHE A 116 -9.54 -3.84 9.86
C PHE A 116 -8.28 -4.56 10.37
N PRO A 117 -8.24 -5.91 10.32
CA PRO A 117 -7.03 -6.65 10.64
C PRO A 117 -5.87 -6.25 9.72
N SER A 118 -4.69 -6.05 10.30
CA SER A 118 -3.51 -5.57 9.57
C SER A 118 -3.02 -6.54 8.49
N ASP A 119 -3.37 -7.82 8.57
CA ASP A 119 -3.05 -8.87 7.62
C ASP A 119 -4.12 -9.05 6.52
N SER A 120 -5.25 -8.35 6.60
CA SER A 120 -6.26 -8.33 5.53
C SER A 120 -5.71 -7.64 4.29
N LEU A 121 -6.12 -8.09 3.10
CA LEU A 121 -5.78 -7.40 1.86
C LEU A 121 -6.57 -6.09 1.75
N VAL A 122 -5.93 -5.04 1.23
CA VAL A 122 -6.61 -3.77 0.93
C VAL A 122 -7.76 -3.99 -0.06
N SER A 123 -7.60 -4.91 -1.01
CA SER A 123 -8.64 -5.29 -1.98
C SER A 123 -9.90 -5.85 -1.35
N ASP A 124 -9.79 -6.49 -0.19
CA ASP A 124 -10.91 -7.18 0.46
C ASP A 124 -11.76 -6.20 1.27
N VAL A 125 -11.16 -5.07 1.68
CA VAL A 125 -11.79 -4.06 2.54
C VAL A 125 -12.16 -2.78 1.79
N GLY A 126 -11.60 -2.56 0.60
CA GLY A 126 -11.75 -1.30 -0.15
C GLY A 126 -13.17 -0.99 -0.62
N LEU A 127 -14.08 -1.95 -0.58
CA LEU A 127 -15.51 -1.76 -0.88
C LEU A 127 -16.41 -1.76 0.38
N ASP A 128 -15.80 -1.73 1.57
CA ASP A 128 -16.56 -1.61 2.82
C ASP A 128 -17.35 -0.28 2.84
N PRO A 129 -18.62 -0.28 3.30
CA PRO A 129 -19.44 0.93 3.35
C PRO A 129 -18.78 2.11 4.05
N ARG A 130 -17.91 1.87 5.04
CA ARG A 130 -17.17 2.94 5.71
C ARG A 130 -16.32 3.76 4.76
N PHE A 131 -15.72 3.13 3.73
CA PHE A 131 -15.03 3.87 2.67
C PHE A 131 -16.01 4.48 1.67
N LEU A 132 -17.04 3.72 1.27
CA LEU A 132 -18.00 4.16 0.26
C LEU A 132 -18.82 5.39 0.70
N GLU A 133 -18.99 5.57 2.00
CA GLU A 133 -19.74 6.66 2.64
C GLU A 133 -18.82 7.74 3.22
N SER A 134 -17.50 7.58 3.13
CA SER A 134 -16.51 8.52 3.70
C SER A 134 -16.50 9.88 2.99
N ASP A 135 -16.15 10.93 3.74
CA ASP A 135 -15.91 12.24 3.15
C ASP A 135 -14.68 12.20 2.24
N ALA A 136 -13.67 11.41 2.57
CA ALA A 136 -12.49 11.17 1.74
C ALA A 136 -12.84 10.70 0.33
N LEU A 137 -13.71 9.69 0.18
CA LEU A 137 -14.16 9.23 -1.13
C LEU A 137 -14.99 10.31 -1.84
N ARG A 138 -15.87 11.00 -1.11
CA ARG A 138 -16.68 12.09 -1.67
C ARG A 138 -15.81 13.24 -2.20
N ASN A 139 -14.78 13.64 -1.47
CA ASN A 139 -13.81 14.67 -1.86
C ASN A 139 -13.03 14.22 -3.09
N ALA A 140 -12.51 12.99 -3.07
CA ALA A 140 -11.81 12.39 -4.21
C ALA A 140 -12.68 12.20 -5.45
N ALA A 141 -14.01 12.21 -5.32
CA ALA A 141 -14.93 12.14 -6.45
C ALA A 141 -15.41 13.51 -6.96
N SER A 142 -15.47 14.53 -6.09
CA SER A 142 -16.26 15.73 -6.39
C SER A 142 -15.69 17.07 -5.93
N ASP A 143 -14.69 17.10 -5.04
CA ASP A 143 -14.10 18.37 -4.60
C ASP A 143 -13.13 18.90 -5.67
N PRO A 144 -13.40 20.08 -6.27
CA PRO A 144 -12.58 20.59 -7.37
C PRO A 144 -11.17 21.00 -6.92
N ASN A 145 -10.97 21.42 -5.67
CA ASN A 145 -9.66 21.75 -5.15
C ASN A 145 -8.85 20.47 -4.92
N TYR A 146 -9.47 19.43 -4.38
CA TYR A 146 -8.85 18.10 -4.26
C TYR A 146 -8.41 17.60 -5.64
N GLN A 147 -9.28 17.66 -6.66
CA GLN A 147 -8.90 17.28 -8.02
C GLN A 147 -7.73 18.10 -8.57
N ALA A 148 -7.72 19.41 -8.34
CA ALA A 148 -6.62 20.27 -8.75
C ALA A 148 -5.30 19.87 -8.07
N PHE A 149 -5.34 19.54 -6.78
CA PHE A 149 -4.16 19.05 -6.06
C PHE A 149 -3.68 17.67 -6.55
N ILE A 150 -4.59 16.74 -6.84
CA ILE A 150 -4.21 15.44 -7.42
C ILE A 150 -3.57 15.62 -8.81
N GLY A 151 -4.15 16.46 -9.67
CA GLY A 151 -3.58 16.77 -10.97
C GLY A 151 -2.19 17.41 -10.87
N TRP A 152 -2.03 18.37 -9.95
CA TRP A 152 -0.73 18.97 -9.64
C TRP A 152 0.28 17.94 -9.12
N THR A 153 -0.14 17.03 -8.25
CA THR A 153 0.71 15.98 -7.69
C THR A 153 1.18 15.00 -8.76
N ILE A 154 0.29 14.58 -9.68
CA ILE A 154 0.62 13.75 -10.84
C ILE A 154 1.70 14.42 -11.70
N GLN A 155 1.52 15.69 -12.03
CA GLN A 155 2.46 16.45 -12.84
C GLN A 155 3.81 16.67 -12.13
N THR A 156 3.77 17.00 -10.85
CA THR A 156 4.96 17.36 -10.04
C THR A 156 5.79 16.13 -9.71
N CYS A 157 5.16 15.02 -9.39
CA CYS A 157 5.82 13.79 -8.99
C CYS A 157 6.09 12.81 -10.15
N GLY A 158 5.64 13.14 -11.37
CA GLY A 158 5.79 12.28 -12.55
C GLY A 158 5.03 10.96 -12.43
N ILE A 159 3.89 10.94 -11.73
CA ILE A 159 3.11 9.72 -11.49
C ILE A 159 2.12 9.56 -12.66
N GLY A 160 2.47 8.78 -13.69
CA GLY A 160 1.58 8.50 -14.83
C GLY A 160 2.20 8.64 -16.22
N GLY A 161 3.53 8.72 -16.33
CA GLY A 161 4.29 8.65 -17.59
C GLY A 161 4.97 7.30 -17.80
#